data_AF-X1NSX3-F1
#
_entry.id   AF-X1NSX3-F1
#
_cell.length_a   1.000
_cell.length_b   1.000
_cell.length_c   1.000
_cell.angle_alpha   90.00
_cell.angle_beta   90.00
_cell.angle_gamma   90.00
#
_symmetry.space_group_name_H-M   'P 1'
#
loop_
_entity.id
_entity.type
_entity.pdbx_description
1 polymer ?
#
loop_
_entity_poly.entity_id
_entity_poly.type
_entity_poly.pdbx_seq_one_letter_code
_entity_poly.pdbx_strand_id
1 'polypeptide(L)' 'MIRSKKFISAEGGAKRIAWMNRTLKEEMEPVLDEIGKQEGLDNFFDMIADETVAITEEEVLEFITKKNHPALSMPALF' A
#
# COMPACT_ATOMS: atom_id res chain seq x y z
N MET A 1 16.44 -2.17 -17.76
CA MET A 1 15.93 -3.46 -17.24
C MET A 1 15.44 -3.25 -15.81
N ILE A 2 14.14 -3.06 -15.62
CA ILE A 2 13.54 -2.87 -14.28
C ILE A 2 12.79 -4.16 -13.95
N ARG A 3 13.56 -5.22 -13.69
CA ARG A 3 13.07 -6.46 -13.06
C ARG A 3 13.70 -6.56 -11.67
N SER A 4 13.61 -5.49 -10.91
CA SER A 4 14.15 -5.47 -9.55
C SER A 4 13.07 -5.93 -8.59
N LYS A 5 12.98 -7.25 -8.38
CA LYS A 5 12.35 -7.87 -7.18
C LYS A 5 12.83 -7.20 -5.87
N LYS A 6 14.00 -6.55 -5.91
CA LYS A 6 14.59 -5.73 -4.85
C LYS A 6 13.81 -4.47 -4.46
N PHE A 7 12.88 -3.94 -5.28
CA PHE A 7 12.14 -2.73 -4.91
C PHE A 7 10.95 -3.04 -3.98
N ILE A 8 10.42 -4.26 -4.05
CA ILE A 8 9.25 -4.68 -3.26
C ILE A 8 9.68 -5.52 -2.03
N SER A 9 10.81 -6.23 -2.10
CA SER A 9 11.35 -7.05 -1.00
C SER A 9 12.11 -6.29 0.11
N ALA A 10 12.29 -4.97 0.02
CA ALA A 10 12.92 -4.21 1.09
C ALA A 10 11.88 -3.88 2.18
N GLU A 11 11.53 -4.88 2.99
CA GLU A 11 11.05 -4.87 4.40
C GLU A 11 10.07 -3.77 4.87
N GLY A 12 9.40 -3.07 3.96
CA GLY A 12 8.54 -1.93 4.30
C GLY A 12 8.17 -1.02 3.12
N GLY A 13 8.74 -1.23 1.93
CA GLY A 13 8.39 -0.46 0.72
C GLY A 13 6.93 -0.59 0.32
N ALA A 14 6.40 -1.82 0.28
CA ALA A 14 4.98 -2.05 -0.02
C ALA A 14 4.04 -1.59 1.10
N LYS A 15 4.48 -1.62 2.37
CA LYS A 15 3.71 -1.07 3.51
C LYS A 15 3.54 0.45 3.46
N ARG A 16 4.39 1.15 2.69
CA ARG A 16 4.33 2.59 2.47
C ARG A 16 3.45 2.98 1.27
N ILE A 17 2.95 2.02 0.50
CA ILE A 17 2.09 2.32 -0.64
C ILE A 17 0.69 2.62 -0.13
N ALA A 18 0.41 3.89 0.09
CA ALA A 18 -0.90 4.41 0.47
C ALA A 18 -1.85 4.54 -0.74
N TRP A 19 -1.30 4.68 -1.95
CA TRP A 19 -2.05 4.85 -3.19
C TRP A 19 -1.39 4.14 -4.36
N MET A 20 -2.19 3.48 -5.22
CA MET A 20 -1.69 2.93 -6.49
C MET A 20 -2.78 2.85 -7.56
N ASN A 21 -2.36 2.75 -8.83
CA ASN A 21 -3.29 2.51 -9.93
C ASN A 21 -4.00 1.15 -9.77
N ARG A 22 -5.31 1.10 -10.08
CA ARG A 22 -6.11 -0.11 -9.88
C ARG A 22 -5.52 -1.33 -10.60
N THR A 23 -5.06 -1.16 -11.83
CA THR A 23 -4.44 -2.25 -12.62
C THR A 23 -3.21 -2.82 -11.91
N LEU A 24 -2.38 -1.94 -11.34
CA LEU A 24 -1.17 -2.36 -10.61
C LEU A 24 -1.53 -3.01 -9.27
N LYS A 25 -2.59 -2.52 -8.62
CA LYS A 25 -3.14 -3.08 -7.38
C LYS A 25 -3.54 -4.52 -7.55
N GLU A 26 -4.30 -4.81 -8.61
CA GLU A 26 -4.75 -6.17 -8.94
C GLU A 26 -3.56 -7.10 -9.24
N GLU A 27 -2.57 -6.62 -10.00
CA GLU A 27 -1.33 -7.39 -10.27
C GLU A 27 -0.49 -7.66 -9.00
N MET A 28 -0.55 -6.75 -8.02
CA MET A 28 0.18 -6.84 -6.76
C MET A 28 -0.62 -7.48 -5.62
N GLU A 29 -1.88 -7.84 -5.82
CA GLU A 29 -2.75 -8.51 -4.85
C GLU A 29 -2.07 -9.67 -4.12
N PRO A 30 -1.44 -10.66 -4.79
CA PRO A 30 -0.80 -11.79 -4.09
C PRO A 30 0.36 -11.36 -3.19
N VAL A 31 1.05 -10.27 -3.55
CA VAL A 31 2.17 -9.74 -2.75
C VAL A 31 1.63 -8.97 -1.54
N LEU A 32 0.58 -8.18 -1.73
CA LEU A 32 -0.08 -7.40 -0.68
C LEU A 32 -0.76 -8.31 0.35
N ASP A 33 -1.38 -9.41 -0.09
CA ASP A 33 -1.96 -10.43 0.76
C ASP A 33 -0.89 -11.12 1.63
N GLU A 34 0.27 -11.46 1.05
CA GLU A 34 1.38 -12.04 1.80
C GLU A 34 1.94 -11.08 2.86
N ILE A 35 2.11 -9.79 2.51
CA ILE A 35 2.53 -8.75 3.46
C ILE A 35 1.47 -8.54 4.55
N GLY A 36 0.20 -8.51 4.18
CA GLY A 36 -0.91 -8.40 5.11
C GLY A 36 -0.88 -9.53 6.13
N LYS A 37 -0.75 -10.78 5.67
CA LYS A 37 -0.62 -11.96 6.54
C LYS A 37 0.58 -11.89 7.49
N GLN A 38 1.72 -11.37 7.04
CA GLN A 38 2.91 -11.19 7.89
C GLN A 38 2.65 -10.19 9.02
N GLU A 39 1.84 -9.16 8.78
CA GLU A 39 1.49 -8.12 9.76
C GLU A 39 0.23 -8.44 10.57
N GLY A 40 -0.48 -9.52 10.25
CA GLY A 40 -1.80 -9.82 10.83
C GLY A 40 -2.93 -8.91 10.30
N LEU A 41 -2.76 -8.36 9.10
CA LEU A 41 -3.73 -7.56 8.37
C LEU A 41 -4.26 -8.36 7.17
N ASP A 42 -5.31 -9.15 7.37
CA ASP A 42 -5.92 -10.00 6.32
C ASP A 42 -6.47 -9.22 5.09
N ASN A 43 -6.46 -7.89 5.11
CA ASN A 43 -7.00 -7.04 4.03
C ASN A 43 -6.13 -5.83 3.70
N PHE A 44 -4.80 -6.01 3.71
CA PHE A 44 -3.88 -4.92 3.38
C PHE A 44 -4.15 -4.31 1.98
N PHE A 45 -4.57 -5.12 1.02
CA PHE A 45 -5.03 -4.66 -0.31
C PHE A 45 -6.17 -3.63 -0.24
N ASP A 46 -7.17 -3.83 0.62
CA ASP A 46 -8.34 -2.94 0.76
C ASP A 46 -7.99 -1.61 1.44
N MET A 47 -6.88 -1.58 2.17
CA MET A 47 -6.42 -0.38 2.86
C MET A 47 -5.70 0.61 1.93
N ILE A 48 -5.30 0.19 0.73
CA ILE A 48 -4.60 1.03 -0.24
C ILE A 48 -5.63 1.76 -1.10
N ALA A 49 -5.52 3.08 -1.17
CA ALA A 49 -6.36 3.87 -2.05
C ALA A 49 -5.98 3.66 -3.52
N ASP A 50 -6.94 3.81 -4.41
CA ASP A 50 -6.72 3.80 -5.85
C ASP A 50 -7.48 4.95 -6.49
N GLU A 51 -7.26 5.16 -7.79
CA GLU A 51 -7.90 6.24 -8.57
C GLU A 51 -9.43 6.24 -8.49
N THR A 52 -10.08 5.13 -8.11
CA THR A 52 -11.54 5.05 -7.96
C THR A 52 -12.00 5.39 -6.54
N VAL A 53 -11.09 5.33 -5.56
CA VAL A 53 -11.35 5.56 -4.15
C VAL A 53 -10.95 6.97 -3.72
N ALA A 54 -9.80 7.44 -4.18
CA ALA A 54 -9.28 8.77 -3.89
C ALA A 54 -8.39 9.25 -5.05
N ILE A 55 -8.69 10.44 -5.56
CA ILE A 55 -7.96 11.06 -6.66
C ILE A 55 -7.06 12.22 -6.19
N THR A 56 -7.27 12.73 -4.99
CA THR A 56 -6.48 13.80 -4.40
C THR A 56 -5.69 13.30 -3.20
N GLU A 57 -4.55 13.94 -2.93
CA GLU A 57 -3.69 13.60 -1.80
C GLU A 57 -4.43 13.72 -0.46
N GLU A 58 -5.35 14.68 -0.33
CA GLU A 58 -6.19 14.87 0.85
C GLU A 58 -7.13 13.68 1.09
N GLU A 59 -7.84 13.23 0.05
CA GLU A 59 -8.72 12.06 0.15
C GLU A 59 -7.94 10.77 0.42
N VAL A 60 -6.75 10.62 -0.17
CA VAL A 60 -5.85 9.50 0.13
C VAL A 60 -5.47 9.53 1.61
N LEU A 61 -5.08 10.69 2.14
CA LEU A 61 -4.70 10.87 3.54
C LEU A 61 -5.86 10.54 4.49
N GLU A 62 -7.08 11.01 4.19
CA GLU A 62 -8.27 10.67 4.97
C GLU A 62 -8.59 9.17 4.90
N PHE A 63 -8.47 8.56 3.72
CA PHE A 63 -8.74 7.14 3.51
C PHE A 63 -7.78 6.25 4.30
N ILE A 64 -6.47 6.47 4.18
CA ILE A 64 -5.45 5.70 4.90
C ILE A 64 -5.53 5.94 6.42
N THR A 65 -5.92 7.14 6.85
CA THR A 65 -6.15 7.46 8.27
C THR A 65 -7.35 6.70 8.82
N LYS A 66 -8.47 6.70 8.09
CA LYS A 66 -9.68 5.98 8.47
C LYS A 66 -9.46 4.47 8.52
N LYS A 67 -8.66 3.93 7.59
CA LYS A 67 -8.31 2.51 7.52
C LYS A 67 -7.18 2.12 8.49
N ASN A 68 -6.58 3.06 9.22
CA ASN A 68 -5.41 2.83 10.09
C ASN A 68 -4.27 2.14 9.34
N HIS A 69 -3.92 2.67 8.16
CA HIS A 69 -2.88 2.09 7.34
C HIS A 69 -1.52 2.15 8.07
N PRO A 70 -0.72 1.05 8.11
CA PRO A 70 0.57 1.01 8.79
C PRO A 70 1.59 2.03 8.23
N ALA A 71 1.38 2.52 7.02
CA ALA A 71 2.15 3.64 6.45
C ALA A 71 2.16 4.90 7.33
N LEU A 72 1.09 5.17 8.09
CA LEU A 72 1.00 6.35 8.97
C LEU A 72 1.85 6.22 10.22
N SER A 73 2.06 4.99 10.71
CA SER A 73 2.97 4.72 11.83
C SER A 73 4.43 4.59 11.40
N MET A 74 4.70 4.46 10.09
CA MET A 74 6.07 4.49 9.60
C MET A 74 6.57 5.92 9.52
N PRO A 75 7.81 6.20 9.98
CA PRO A 75 8.38 7.54 9.88
C PRO A 75 8.40 7.96 8.40
N ALA A 76 7.79 9.12 8.14
CA ALA A 76 7.83 9.77 6.85
C ALA A 76 9.29 9.89 6.40
N LEU A 77 9.61 9.42 5.20
CA LEU A 77 10.89 9.69 4.55
C LEU A 77 10.86 11.16 4.11
N PHE A 78 11.07 12.07 5.08
CA PHE A 78 11.52 13.43 4.82
C PHE A 78 13.05 13.45 4.82
#